data_AF-A0A072PKM3-F1
#
_entry.id   AF-A0A072PKM3-F1
#
_cell.length_a   1.000
_cell.length_b   1.000
_cell.length_c   1.000
_cell.angle_alpha   90.00
_cell.angle_beta   90.00
_cell.angle_gamma   90.00
#
_symmetry.space_group_name_H-M   'P 1'
#
loop_
_entity.id
_entity.type
_entity.pdbx_description
1 polymer ?
#
loop_
_entity_poly.entity_id
_entity_poly.type
_entity_poly.pdbx_seq_one_letter_code
_entity_poly.pdbx_strand_id
1 'polypeptide(L)'
;MGGMGKTQLCIEYAITYQSRYSSVFWLNAQDEPSLRADLLNMVDIILPDQASMMTTRTDEEAAIQKLRRWFSHPENRSWLLIFDNLDNPQTVRRQRSFIC
;
A
#
# COMPACT_ATOMS: atom_id res chain seq x y z
N MET A 1 -0.01 12.72 -20.89
CA MET A 1 0.17 11.49 -21.69
C MET A 1 -0.16 10.28 -20.83
N GLY A 2 -1.46 9.99 -20.67
CA GLY A 2 -1.95 8.78 -20.00
C GLY A 2 -2.19 7.68 -21.05
N GLY A 3 -1.94 6.42 -20.70
CA GLY A 3 -2.27 5.28 -21.59
C GLY A 3 -1.10 4.45 -22.13
N MET A 4 0.16 4.70 -21.74
CA MET A 4 1.31 3.86 -22.15
C MET A 4 1.33 2.44 -21.52
N GLY A 5 0.23 1.94 -20.98
CA GLY A 5 0.14 0.56 -20.48
C GLY A 5 0.88 0.28 -19.17
N LYS A 6 1.26 1.29 -18.38
CA LYS A 6 1.94 1.09 -17.07
C LYS A 6 1.13 0.21 -16.12
N THR A 7 -0.14 0.55 -15.92
CA THR A 7 -1.10 -0.24 -15.14
C THR A 7 -1.20 -1.66 -15.68
N GLN A 8 -1.27 -1.83 -17.00
CA GLN A 8 -1.33 -3.15 -17.63
C GLN A 8 -0.07 -3.98 -17.40
N LEU A 9 1.11 -3.37 -17.47
CA LEU A 9 2.39 -4.02 -17.17
C LEU A 9 2.47 -4.45 -15.70
N CYS A 10 2.01 -3.61 -14.78
CA CYS A 10 1.93 -3.95 -13.35
C CYS A 10 0.98 -5.13 -13.11
N ILE A 11 -0.18 -5.17 -13.78
CA ILE A 11 -1.13 -6.29 -13.71
C ILE A 11 -0.49 -7.57 -14.23
N GLU A 12 0.11 -7.55 -15.41
CA GLU A 12 0.74 -8.72 -16.02
C GLU A 12 1.87 -9.27 -15.15
N TYR A 13 2.69 -8.38 -14.60
CA TYR A 13 3.73 -8.76 -13.64
C TYR A 13 3.14 -9.42 -12.39
N ALA A 14 2.12 -8.81 -11.79
CA ALA A 14 1.47 -9.34 -10.59
C ALA A 14 0.91 -10.75 -10.84
N ILE A 15 0.20 -10.96 -11.95
CA ILE A 15 -0.38 -12.26 -12.32
C ILE A 15 0.72 -13.29 -12.58
N THR A 16 1.76 -12.91 -13.33
CA THR A 16 2.84 -13.83 -13.73
C THR A 16 3.67 -14.29 -12.54
N TYR A 17 3.90 -13.41 -11.57
CA TYR A 17 4.78 -13.66 -10.43
C TYR A 17 4.05 -13.82 -9.10
N GLN A 18 2.72 -13.91 -9.09
CA GLN A 18 1.92 -14.00 -7.85
C GLN A 18 2.39 -15.11 -6.90
N SER A 19 2.83 -16.26 -7.43
CA SER A 19 3.28 -17.40 -6.62
C SER A 19 4.58 -17.13 -5.84
N ARG A 20 5.31 -16.06 -6.17
CA ARG A 20 6.51 -15.62 -5.43
C ARG A 20 6.17 -14.79 -4.21
N TYR A 21 4.93 -14.30 -4.12
CA TYR A 21 4.49 -13.41 -3.07
C TYR A 21 3.40 -14.10 -2.24
N SER A 22 3.45 -13.96 -0.92
CA SER A 22 2.37 -14.36 -0.01
C SER A 22 1.17 -13.43 -0.13
N SER A 23 1.36 -12.21 -0.61
CA SER A 23 0.32 -11.18 -0.72
C SER A 23 0.68 -10.15 -1.78
N VAL A 24 -0.33 -9.69 -2.51
CA VAL A 24 -0.21 -8.60 -3.49
C VAL A 24 -1.19 -7.50 -3.11
N PHE A 25 -0.69 -6.28 -3.03
CA PHE A 25 -1.42 -5.11 -2.56
C PHE A 25 -1.37 -4.02 -3.62
N TRP A 26 -2.54 -3.50 -3.99
CA TRP A 26 -2.69 -2.42 -4.95
C TRP A 26 -3.14 -1.14 -4.23
N LEU A 27 -2.39 -0.06 -4.41
CA LEU A 27 -2.61 1.23 -3.78
C LEU A 27 -2.87 2.30 -4.84
N ASN A 28 -3.98 3.02 -4.71
CA ASN A 28 -4.26 4.20 -5.50
C ASN A 28 -3.46 5.39 -4.96
N ALA A 29 -2.38 5.74 -5.66
CA ALA A 29 -1.44 6.76 -5.27
C ALA A 29 -1.71 8.13 -5.92
N GLN A 30 -2.90 8.32 -6.49
CA GLN A 30 -3.34 9.56 -7.16
C GLN A 30 -3.21 10.79 -6.26
N ASP A 31 -3.66 10.67 -5.02
CA ASP A 31 -3.55 11.70 -4.00
C ASP A 31 -3.41 11.10 -2.59
N GLU A 32 -3.10 11.95 -1.61
CA GLU A 32 -2.90 11.53 -0.22
C GLU A 32 -4.18 10.91 0.41
N PRO A 33 -5.40 11.46 0.21
CA PRO A 33 -6.62 10.83 0.70
C PRO A 33 -6.88 9.42 0.16
N SER A 34 -6.72 9.23 -1.16
CA SER A 34 -6.93 7.92 -1.81
C SER A 34 -5.94 6.89 -1.28
N LEU A 35 -4.66 7.27 -1.21
CA LEU A 35 -3.62 6.39 -0.69
C LEU A 35 -3.88 6.05 0.79
N ARG A 36 -4.30 7.03 1.60
CA ARG A 36 -4.60 6.81 3.01
C ARG A 36 -5.78 5.85 3.18
N ALA A 37 -6.83 6.00 2.39
CA ALA A 37 -7.99 5.10 2.44
C ALA A 37 -7.58 3.65 2.14
N ASP A 38 -6.76 3.42 1.11
CA ASP A 38 -6.28 2.07 0.79
C ASP A 38 -5.36 1.48 1.86
N LEU A 39 -4.52 2.30 2.51
CA LEU A 39 -3.72 1.86 3.65
C LEU A 39 -4.59 1.45 4.85
N LEU A 40 -5.69 2.17 5.12
CA LEU A 40 -6.62 1.80 6.19
C LEU A 40 -7.38 0.51 5.85
N ASN A 41 -7.79 0.32 4.60
CA ASN A 41 -8.35 -0.95 4.15
C ASN A 41 -7.38 -2.13 4.37
N MET A 42 -6.07 -1.90 4.20
CA MET A 42 -5.06 -2.92 4.52
C MET A 42 -4.90 -3.18 6.01
N VAL A 43 -5.05 -2.16 6.87
CA VAL A 43 -5.09 -2.35 8.33
C VAL A 43 -6.22 -3.33 8.67
N ASP A 44 -7.41 -3.16 8.10
CA ASP A 44 -8.56 -4.02 8.40
C ASP A 44 -8.31 -5.48 8.04
N ILE A 45 -7.55 -5.74 6.97
CA ILE A 45 -7.24 -7.08 6.48
C ILE A 45 -6.07 -7.71 7.27
N ILE A 46 -5.01 -6.95 7.52
CA ILE A 46 -3.74 -7.47 8.07
C ILE A 46 -3.72 -7.40 9.60
N LEU A 47 -4.38 -6.41 10.18
CA LEU A 47 -4.39 -6.07 11.60
C LEU A 47 -5.84 -5.87 12.09
N PRO A 48 -6.73 -6.88 12.00
CA PRO A 48 -8.15 -6.73 12.30
C PRO A 48 -8.42 -6.24 13.74
N ASP A 49 -7.54 -6.57 14.69
CA ASP A 49 -7.63 -6.07 16.08
C ASP A 49 -7.45 -4.55 16.19
N GLN A 50 -6.81 -3.92 15.19
CA GLN A 50 -6.62 -2.47 15.13
C GLN A 50 -7.79 -1.76 14.48
N ALA A 51 -8.48 -2.42 13.54
CA ALA A 51 -9.62 -1.87 12.80
C ALA A 51 -10.70 -1.30 13.74
N SER A 52 -11.03 -2.07 14.77
CA SER A 52 -12.10 -1.74 15.73
C SER A 52 -11.74 -0.58 16.68
N MET A 53 -10.49 -0.13 16.68
CA MET A 53 -9.98 0.93 17.58
C MET A 53 -9.81 2.28 16.88
N MET A 54 -10.07 2.37 15.56
CA MET A 54 -9.87 3.59 14.78
C MET A 54 -11.10 4.50 14.87
N THR A 55 -11.11 5.42 15.84
CA THR A 55 -12.20 6.40 16.00
C THR A 55 -11.77 7.82 15.68
N THR A 56 -10.46 8.07 15.70
CA THR A 56 -9.86 9.37 15.45
C THR A 56 -8.78 9.29 14.37
N ARG A 57 -8.41 10.44 13.82
CA ARG A 57 -7.31 10.53 12.85
C ARG A 57 -5.95 10.11 13.45
N THR A 58 -5.77 10.29 14.75
CA THR A 58 -4.58 9.82 15.48
C THR A 58 -4.54 8.30 15.58
N ASP A 59 -5.69 7.66 15.78
CA ASP A 59 -5.78 6.19 15.81
C ASP A 59 -5.45 5.60 14.44
N GLU A 60 -5.99 6.19 13.37
CA GLU A 60 -5.65 5.82 11.99
C GLU A 60 -4.15 5.95 11.71
N GLU A 61 -3.49 7.02 12.16
CA GLU A 61 -2.04 7.20 12.01
C GLU A 61 -1.25 6.13 12.77
N ALA A 62 -1.67 5.80 13.99
CA ALA A 62 -1.07 4.74 14.78
C ALA A 62 -1.26 3.36 14.12
N ALA A 63 -2.42 3.10 13.53
CA ALA A 63 -2.72 1.88 12.80
C ALA A 63 -1.87 1.74 11.53
N ILE A 64 -1.76 2.81 10.73
CA ILE A 64 -0.85 2.87 9.57
C ILE A 64 0.61 2.64 10.01
N GLN A 65 1.02 3.14 11.18
CA GLN A 65 2.36 2.87 11.70
C GLN A 65 2.56 1.39 12.04
N LYS A 66 1.56 0.72 12.61
CA LYS A 66 1.61 -0.73 12.88
C LYS A 66 1.66 -1.54 11.58
N LEU A 67 0.90 -1.14 10.56
CA LEU A 67 0.95 -1.74 9.23
C LEU A 67 2.37 -1.69 8.63
N ARG A 68 3.07 -0.56 8.77
CA ARG A 68 4.48 -0.44 8.31
C ARG A 68 5.43 -1.35 9.07
N ARG A 69 5.24 -1.49 10.38
CA ARG A 69 6.03 -2.43 11.18
C ARG A 69 5.78 -3.86 10.73
N TRP A 70 4.55 -4.20 10.36
CA TRP A 70 4.21 -5.49 9.78
C TRP A 70 4.95 -5.73 8.46
N PHE A 71 4.99 -4.77 7.54
CA PHE A 71 5.75 -4.86 6.29
C PHE A 71 7.27 -4.97 6.50
N SER A 72 7.77 -4.37 7.59
CA SER A 72 9.20 -4.40 7.95
C SER A 72 9.59 -5.63 8.77
N HIS A 73 8.64 -6.48 9.14
CA HIS A 73 8.92 -7.63 10.00
C HIS A 73 9.81 -8.63 9.26
N PRO A 74 10.90 -9.14 9.89
CA PRO A 74 11.82 -10.06 9.24
C PRO A 74 11.19 -11.34 8.68
N GLU A 75 10.01 -11.73 9.13
CA GLU A 75 9.30 -12.91 8.64
C GLU A 75 8.33 -12.57 7.49
N ASN A 76 7.97 -11.30 7.32
CA ASN A 76 7.03 -10.82 6.30
C ASN A 76 7.80 -10.23 5.11
N ARG A 77 8.54 -11.06 4.36
CA ARG A 77 9.43 -10.59 3.27
C ARG A 77 8.88 -10.77 1.87
N SER A 78 7.80 -11.52 1.71
CA SER A 78 7.31 -11.96 0.40
C SER A 78 6.04 -11.23 -0.02
N TRP A 79 5.95 -9.91 0.16
CA TRP A 79 4.80 -9.12 -0.31
C TRP A 79 5.18 -8.30 -1.55
N LEU A 80 4.18 -8.01 -2.38
CA LEU A 80 4.28 -7.08 -3.49
C LEU A 80 3.34 -5.89 -3.25
N LEU A 81 3.88 -4.67 -3.29
CA LEU A 81 3.11 -3.43 -3.15
C LEU A 81 3.19 -2.63 -4.45
N ILE A 82 2.04 -2.36 -5.05
CA ILE A 82 1.91 -1.65 -6.33
C ILE A 82 1.25 -0.30 -6.08
N PHE A 83 1.93 0.79 -6.44
CA PHE A 83 1.40 2.15 -6.42
C PHE A 83 0.98 2.54 -7.83
N ASP A 84 -0.32 2.73 -8.05
CA ASP A 84 -0.89 3.11 -9.34
C ASP A 84 -1.41 4.56 -9.34
N ASN A 85 -1.70 5.11 -10.52
CA ASN A 85 -2.18 6.49 -10.71
C ASN A 85 -1.25 7.58 -10.18
N LEU A 86 0.05 7.30 -10.05
CA LEU A 86 1.02 8.29 -9.59
C LEU A 86 1.38 9.25 -10.74
N ASP A 87 0.81 10.45 -10.73
CA ASP A 87 0.99 11.44 -11.81
C ASP A 87 2.37 12.11 -11.82
N ASN A 88 3.03 12.21 -10.66
CA ASN A 88 4.32 12.90 -10.53
C ASN A 88 5.37 12.04 -9.81
N PRO A 89 6.44 11.60 -10.50
CA PRO A 89 7.55 10.83 -9.91
C PRO A 89 8.22 11.50 -8.71
N GLN A 90 8.15 12.83 -8.58
CA GLN A 90 8.70 13.55 -7.42
C GLN A 90 7.86 13.33 -6.15
N THR A 91 6.57 13.02 -6.29
CA THR A 91 5.68 12.66 -5.17
C THR A 91 6.06 11.30 -4.55
N VAL A 92 6.74 10.43 -5.30
CA VAL A 92 7.24 9.13 -4.81
C VAL A 92 8.17 9.30 -3.61
N ARG A 93 8.97 10.37 -3.54
CA ARG A 93 9.85 10.60 -2.38
C ARG A 93 9.06 10.89 -1.11
N ARG A 94 7.91 11.58 -1.22
CA ARG A 94 7.03 11.87 -0.08
C ARG A 94 6.24 10.64 0.34
N GLN A 95 5.80 9.83 -0.62
CA GLN A 95 5.10 8.56 -0.36
C GLN A 95 6.03 7.42 0.08
N ARG A 96 7.33 7.48 -0.23
CA ARG A 96 8.33 6.60 0.41
C ARG A 96 8.42 6.84 1.91
N SER A 97 8.33 8.09 2.36
CA SER A 97 8.15 8.43 3.78
C SER A 97 6.81 7.91 4.33
N PHE A 98 5.86 7.57 3.46
CA PHE A 98 4.61 6.90 3.82
C PHE A 98 4.73 5.37 3.94
N ILE A 99 5.90 4.77 3.67
CA ILE A 99 6.09 3.31 3.72
C ILE A 99 7.33 2.93 4.54
N CYS A 100 8.40 3.72 4.48
CA CYS A 100 9.62 3.57 5.28
C CYS A 100 9.73 4.67 6.33
#